data_AF-A0A3D0RNH8-F1
#
_entry.id   AF-A0A3D0RNH8-F1
#
_cell.length_a   1.000
_cell.length_b   1.000
_cell.length_c   1.000
_cell.angle_alpha   90.00
_cell.angle_beta   90.00
_cell.angle_gamma   90.00
#
_symmetry.space_group_name_H-M   'P 1'
#
loop_
_entity.id
_entity.type
_entity.pdbx_description
1 polymer ?
#
loop_
_entity_poly.entity_id
_entity_poly.type
_entity_poly.pdbx_seq_one_letter_code
_entity_poly.pdbx_strand_id
1 'polypeptide(L)'
;ATLSAEDKETYRKLSMELSKTTLDFGQNNLKETNRFEMLLTDEADLAGLPVSILEAAVAKAKSKGKEGWMFDLSAPSYIGFMKYSTRRDLREKLYMAYNTKSVMGGEFDNKENIQKIVNLRLQIAHLLGYGNYAGYALKNRMAKNEEGVYNLLDQLTRAYGETARQEVKDVEAFAARMEGKPIEIQPWDWSYYSDKLKDDRFDLNDEMTRPYFELENVKKGVFGLATDLYGITFVKNPSTPVYHPEVEAFDVMDANGDFLAVLFTDFHPREGKRSGAWMSSFKSQFVKNGVDSRPHITIVMNFTRPTETKPALLTFDEVET
;
A
#
# COMPACT_ATOMS: atom_id res chain seq x y z
N ALA A 1 -34.84 9.03 -3.27
CA ALA A 1 -35.87 8.70 -4.27
C ALA A 1 -36.25 7.24 -4.09
N THR A 2 -37.54 6.93 -4.03
CA THR A 2 -38.02 5.55 -4.21
C THR A 2 -38.13 5.31 -5.70
N LEU A 3 -37.15 4.60 -6.26
CA LEU A 3 -37.10 4.24 -7.68
C LEU A 3 -38.37 3.50 -8.13
N SER A 4 -38.79 3.71 -9.38
CA SER A 4 -39.84 2.92 -10.03
C SER A 4 -39.41 1.44 -10.16
N ALA A 5 -40.34 0.55 -10.52
CA ALA A 5 -39.99 -0.86 -10.73
C ALA A 5 -38.96 -1.04 -11.85
N GLU A 6 -39.10 -0.28 -12.94
CA GLU A 6 -38.18 -0.25 -14.07
C GLU A 6 -36.80 0.28 -13.67
N ASP A 7 -36.77 1.43 -12.96
CA ASP A 7 -35.52 2.02 -12.49
C ASP A 7 -34.78 1.12 -11.50
N LYS A 8 -35.51 0.36 -10.66
CA LYS A 8 -34.88 -0.65 -9.79
C LYS A 8 -34.16 -1.72 -10.59
N GLU A 9 -34.72 -2.14 -11.73
CA GLU A 9 -34.09 -3.14 -12.58
C GLU A 9 -32.87 -2.57 -13.29
N THR A 10 -32.96 -1.34 -13.79
CA THR A 10 -31.80 -0.61 -14.33
C THR A 10 -30.70 -0.47 -13.28
N TYR A 11 -31.05 -0.07 -12.05
CA TYR A 11 -30.09 0.04 -10.95
C TYR A 11 -29.37 -1.27 -10.65
N ARG A 12 -30.09 -2.41 -10.64
CA ARG A 12 -29.47 -3.74 -10.42
C ARG A 12 -28.45 -4.05 -11.50
N LYS A 13 -28.80 -3.86 -12.77
CA LYS A 13 -27.91 -4.11 -13.91
C LYS A 13 -26.65 -3.25 -13.83
N LEU A 14 -26.81 -1.94 -13.63
CA LEU A 14 -25.68 -1.01 -13.50
C LEU A 14 -24.79 -1.37 -12.31
N SER A 15 -25.37 -1.72 -11.17
CA SER A 15 -24.62 -2.07 -9.96
C SER A 15 -23.85 -3.39 -10.12
N MET A 16 -24.46 -4.39 -10.78
CA MET A 16 -23.80 -5.65 -11.11
C MET A 16 -22.61 -5.43 -12.05
N GLU A 17 -22.80 -4.64 -13.11
CA GLU A 17 -21.74 -4.33 -14.07
C GLU A 17 -20.62 -3.51 -13.43
N LEU A 18 -20.95 -2.52 -12.59
CA LEU A 18 -19.95 -1.75 -11.85
C LEU A 18 -19.13 -2.65 -10.91
N SER A 19 -19.79 -3.56 -10.20
CA SER A 19 -19.13 -4.52 -9.31
C SER A 19 -18.15 -5.40 -10.08
N LYS A 20 -18.60 -6.00 -11.20
CA LYS A 20 -17.76 -6.82 -12.08
C LYS A 20 -16.57 -6.02 -12.63
N THR A 21 -16.82 -4.85 -13.20
CA THR A 21 -15.77 -4.02 -13.81
C THR A 21 -14.73 -3.56 -12.78
N THR A 22 -15.17 -3.26 -11.54
CA THR A 22 -14.26 -2.90 -10.44
C THR A 22 -13.41 -4.10 -10.00
N LEU A 23 -13.97 -5.31 -10.00
CA LEU A 23 -13.21 -6.54 -9.74
C LEU A 23 -12.16 -6.77 -10.83
N ASP A 24 -12.56 -6.67 -12.11
CA ASP A 24 -11.67 -6.83 -13.27
C ASP A 24 -10.51 -5.81 -13.21
N PHE A 25 -10.81 -4.55 -12.88
CA PHE A 25 -9.80 -3.52 -12.67
C PHE A 25 -8.74 -3.93 -11.63
N GLY A 26 -9.19 -4.42 -10.47
CA GLY A 26 -8.33 -4.85 -9.40
C GLY A 26 -7.48 -6.08 -9.76
N GLN A 27 -8.08 -7.05 -10.45
CA GLN A 27 -7.37 -8.25 -10.93
C GLN A 27 -6.31 -7.91 -11.98
N ASN A 28 -6.64 -7.04 -12.94
CA ASN A 28 -5.70 -6.58 -13.96
C ASN A 28 -4.49 -5.88 -13.33
N ASN A 29 -4.71 -4.98 -12.38
CA ASN A 29 -3.61 -4.31 -11.69
C ASN A 29 -2.72 -5.29 -10.90
N LEU A 30 -3.31 -6.29 -10.25
CA LEU A 30 -2.55 -7.33 -9.55
C LEU A 30 -1.71 -8.17 -10.52
N LYS A 31 -2.30 -8.63 -11.63
CA LYS A 31 -1.61 -9.42 -12.65
C LYS A 31 -0.48 -8.64 -13.30
N GLU A 32 -0.72 -7.37 -13.67
CA GLU A 32 0.31 -6.51 -14.24
C GLU A 32 1.46 -6.25 -13.25
N THR A 33 1.14 -6.03 -11.97
CA THR A 33 2.15 -5.88 -10.91
C THR A 33 3.03 -7.13 -10.79
N ASN A 34 2.44 -8.33 -10.84
CA ASN A 34 3.16 -9.61 -10.70
C ASN A 34 3.94 -10.01 -11.97
N ARG A 35 3.50 -9.53 -13.14
CA ARG A 35 4.12 -9.81 -14.44
C ARG A 35 5.48 -9.15 -14.60
N PHE A 36 5.67 -7.95 -14.04
CA PHE A 36 6.92 -7.23 -14.18
C PHE A 36 8.04 -7.92 -13.40
N GLU A 37 9.17 -8.11 -14.08
CA GLU A 37 10.38 -8.68 -13.54
C GLU A 37 11.59 -7.93 -14.12
N MET A 38 12.45 -7.43 -13.24
CA MET A 38 13.75 -6.88 -13.60
C MET A 38 14.82 -7.74 -12.95
N LEU A 39 15.27 -8.76 -13.68
CA LEU A 39 16.41 -9.59 -13.28
C LEU A 39 17.71 -8.89 -13.70
N LEU A 40 18.56 -8.59 -12.73
CA LEU A 40 19.91 -8.08 -12.94
C LEU A 40 20.89 -9.22 -12.69
N THR A 41 21.90 -9.33 -13.56
CA THR A 41 22.95 -10.36 -13.48
C THR A 41 24.36 -9.77 -13.46
N ASP A 42 24.50 -8.48 -13.73
CA ASP A 42 25.76 -7.75 -13.65
C ASP A 42 25.84 -7.03 -12.30
N GLU A 43 26.95 -7.21 -11.57
CA GLU A 43 27.19 -6.54 -10.30
C GLU A 43 27.25 -5.01 -10.44
N ALA A 44 27.66 -4.49 -11.61
CA ALA A 44 27.69 -3.06 -11.87
C ALA A 44 26.29 -2.41 -11.88
N ASP A 45 25.23 -3.19 -12.12
CA ASP A 45 23.84 -2.73 -12.04
C ASP A 45 23.34 -2.57 -10.60
N LEU A 46 24.08 -3.08 -9.61
CA LEU A 46 23.69 -3.12 -8.19
C LEU A 46 24.24 -1.94 -7.39
N ALA A 47 24.97 -1.03 -8.03
CA ALA A 47 25.66 0.06 -7.37
C ALA A 47 24.72 0.91 -6.48
N GLY A 48 25.13 1.12 -5.23
CA GLY A 48 24.40 1.90 -4.21
C GLY A 48 23.35 1.12 -3.42
N LEU A 49 22.93 -0.06 -3.86
CA LEU A 49 21.90 -0.83 -3.17
C LEU A 49 22.43 -1.44 -1.84
N PRO A 50 21.74 -1.25 -0.72
CA PRO A 50 22.04 -1.89 0.56
C PRO A 50 22.01 -3.42 0.48
N VAL A 51 22.82 -4.06 1.33
CA VAL A 51 22.90 -5.53 1.43
C VAL A 51 21.53 -6.17 1.70
N SER A 52 20.70 -5.53 2.54
CA SER A 52 19.33 -5.98 2.85
C SER A 52 18.47 -6.13 1.59
N ILE A 53 18.56 -5.18 0.67
CA ILE A 53 17.85 -5.18 -0.60
C ILE A 53 18.42 -6.24 -1.54
N LEU A 54 19.74 -6.37 -1.60
CA LEU A 54 20.40 -7.38 -2.44
C LEU A 54 20.02 -8.80 -2.00
N GLU A 55 20.05 -9.10 -0.71
CA GLU A 55 19.63 -10.40 -0.16
C GLU A 55 18.16 -10.70 -0.50
N ALA A 56 17.27 -9.72 -0.37
CA ALA A 56 15.86 -9.87 -0.72
C ALA A 56 15.67 -10.14 -2.23
N ALA A 57 16.42 -9.45 -3.09
CA ALA A 57 16.36 -9.64 -4.54
C ALA A 57 16.90 -11.01 -4.96
N VAL A 58 17.94 -11.54 -4.30
CA VAL A 58 18.44 -12.91 -4.50
C VAL A 58 17.40 -13.93 -4.07
N ALA A 59 16.80 -13.77 -2.89
CA ALA A 59 15.75 -14.66 -2.40
C ALA A 59 14.55 -14.70 -3.36
N LYS A 60 14.19 -13.54 -3.93
CA LYS A 60 13.13 -13.43 -4.95
C LYS A 60 13.50 -14.12 -6.26
N ALA A 61 14.74 -14.00 -6.72
CA ALA A 61 15.20 -14.69 -7.92
C ALA A 61 15.14 -16.21 -7.72
N LYS A 62 15.66 -16.71 -6.59
CA LYS A 62 15.61 -18.12 -6.18
C LYS A 62 14.17 -18.64 -6.11
N SER A 63 13.24 -17.89 -5.53
CA SER A 63 11.83 -18.30 -5.43
C SER A 63 11.15 -18.43 -6.79
N LYS A 64 11.71 -17.80 -7.84
CA LYS A 64 11.25 -17.90 -9.23
C LYS A 64 12.13 -18.84 -10.08
N GLY A 65 13.05 -19.59 -9.47
CA GLY A 65 13.95 -20.50 -10.16
C GLY A 65 14.97 -19.80 -11.07
N LYS A 66 15.38 -18.57 -10.73
CA LYS A 66 16.32 -17.75 -11.50
C LYS A 66 17.55 -17.42 -10.65
N GLU A 67 18.68 -17.20 -11.31
CA GLU A 67 19.93 -16.74 -10.68
C GLU A 67 20.15 -15.24 -10.97
N GLY A 68 20.62 -14.49 -9.98
CA GLY A 68 20.80 -13.04 -10.03
C GLY A 68 19.96 -12.30 -8.98
N TRP A 69 19.73 -11.00 -9.22
CA TRP A 69 18.95 -10.12 -8.34
C TRP A 69 17.64 -9.73 -9.01
N MET A 70 16.52 -10.21 -8.48
CA MET A 70 15.19 -9.95 -9.02
C MET A 70 14.52 -8.78 -8.32
N PHE A 71 14.25 -7.72 -9.07
CA PHE A 71 13.43 -6.59 -8.63
C PHE A 71 12.04 -6.66 -9.28
N ASP A 72 11.01 -6.43 -8.48
CA ASP A 72 9.62 -6.37 -8.90
C ASP A 72 8.96 -5.06 -8.43
N LEU A 73 7.64 -4.95 -8.67
CA LEU A 73 6.83 -3.77 -8.33
C LEU A 73 6.19 -3.86 -6.93
N SER A 74 6.60 -4.81 -6.08
CA SER A 74 6.21 -4.80 -4.67
C SER A 74 6.82 -3.59 -3.96
N ALA A 75 6.12 -3.05 -2.96
CA ALA A 75 6.57 -1.81 -2.30
C ALA A 75 7.99 -1.90 -1.70
N PRO A 76 8.38 -2.98 -0.97
CA PRO A 76 9.75 -3.09 -0.46
C PRO A 76 10.82 -3.12 -1.55
N SER A 77 10.55 -3.79 -2.69
CA SER A 77 11.46 -3.86 -3.84
C SER A 77 11.56 -2.50 -4.55
N TYR A 78 10.41 -1.93 -4.91
CA TYR A 78 10.34 -0.67 -5.66
C TYR A 78 10.94 0.49 -4.86
N ILE A 79 10.46 0.72 -3.63
CA ILE A 79 10.89 1.86 -2.81
C ILE A 79 12.39 1.75 -2.53
N GLY A 80 12.86 0.57 -2.14
CA GLY A 80 14.27 0.33 -1.87
C GLY A 80 15.16 0.61 -3.08
N PHE A 81 14.77 0.14 -4.28
CA PHE A 81 15.55 0.40 -5.49
C PHE A 81 15.57 1.88 -5.88
N MET A 82 14.41 2.55 -5.85
CA MET A 82 14.28 3.98 -6.21
C MET A 82 15.05 4.92 -5.28
N LYS A 83 15.19 4.51 -4.02
CA LYS A 83 15.87 5.29 -2.96
C LYS A 83 17.39 5.16 -3.02
N TYR A 84 17.91 3.97 -3.31
CA TYR A 84 19.34 3.71 -3.12
C TYR A 84 20.14 3.41 -4.39
N SER A 85 19.52 2.94 -5.47
CA SER A 85 20.26 2.61 -6.70
C SER A 85 20.90 3.86 -7.28
N THR A 86 22.22 3.83 -7.52
CA THR A 86 22.91 4.94 -8.21
C THR A 86 22.66 4.92 -9.72
N ARG A 87 22.10 3.83 -10.27
CA ARG A 87 21.80 3.63 -11.69
C ARG A 87 20.52 4.34 -12.10
N ARG A 88 20.66 5.61 -12.51
CA ARG A 88 19.54 6.47 -12.94
C ARG A 88 18.72 5.86 -14.07
N ASP A 89 19.36 5.20 -15.03
CA ASP A 89 18.71 4.49 -16.13
C ASP A 89 17.81 3.35 -15.65
N LEU A 90 18.24 2.61 -14.62
CA LEU A 90 17.43 1.55 -14.03
C LEU A 90 16.33 2.10 -13.13
N ARG A 91 16.57 3.21 -12.43
CA ARG A 91 15.50 3.92 -11.69
C ARG A 91 14.41 4.40 -12.64
N GLU A 92 14.78 4.98 -13.79
CA GLU A 92 13.83 5.38 -14.84
C GLU A 92 13.02 4.17 -15.34
N LYS A 93 13.69 3.08 -15.70
CA LYS A 93 13.03 1.85 -16.15
C LYS A 93 12.01 1.32 -15.14
N LEU A 94 12.39 1.26 -13.87
CA LEU A 94 11.53 0.76 -12.80
C LEU A 94 10.38 1.73 -12.48
N TYR A 95 10.66 3.03 -12.44
CA TYR A 95 9.66 4.08 -12.29
C TYR A 95 8.60 4.02 -13.38
N MET A 96 9.02 3.91 -14.64
CA MET A 96 8.11 3.84 -15.78
C MET A 96 7.27 2.56 -15.72
N ALA A 97 7.86 1.43 -15.38
CA ALA A 97 7.11 0.18 -15.18
C ALA A 97 6.04 0.32 -14.09
N TYR A 98 6.35 0.97 -12.98
CA TYR A 98 5.40 1.18 -11.89
C TYR A 98 4.28 2.17 -12.24
N ASN A 99 4.62 3.29 -12.85
CA ASN A 99 3.68 4.40 -13.10
C ASN A 99 2.87 4.23 -14.39
N THR A 100 3.18 3.23 -15.22
CA THR A 100 2.42 2.90 -16.43
C THR A 100 1.68 1.55 -16.33
N LYS A 101 1.60 0.97 -15.13
CA LYS A 101 0.82 -0.25 -14.88
C LYS A 101 -0.59 -0.14 -15.44
N SER A 102 -0.98 -1.15 -16.21
CA SER A 102 -2.33 -1.30 -16.75
C SER A 102 -2.79 -0.14 -17.64
N VAL A 103 -1.87 0.64 -18.23
CA VAL A 103 -2.23 1.71 -19.18
C VAL A 103 -1.42 1.69 -20.48
N MET A 104 -0.53 0.72 -20.66
CA MET A 104 0.32 0.56 -21.85
C MET A 104 -0.31 -0.28 -22.97
N GLY A 105 -1.58 -0.65 -22.86
CA GLY A 105 -2.25 -1.61 -23.74
C GLY A 105 -2.03 -3.06 -23.30
N GLY A 106 -2.50 -4.00 -24.11
CA GLY A 106 -2.40 -5.45 -23.83
C GLY A 106 -3.52 -6.00 -22.95
N GLU A 107 -3.33 -7.24 -22.47
CA GLU A 107 -4.37 -8.02 -21.78
C GLU A 107 -4.84 -7.39 -20.47
N PHE A 108 -3.96 -6.71 -19.74
CA PHE A 108 -4.24 -6.15 -18.41
C PHE A 108 -4.43 -4.62 -18.43
N ASP A 109 -4.74 -4.06 -19.60
CA ASP A 109 -5.07 -2.64 -19.72
C ASP A 109 -6.38 -2.31 -19.00
N ASN A 110 -6.39 -1.20 -18.28
CA ASN A 110 -7.51 -0.74 -17.46
C ASN A 110 -8.15 0.54 -17.98
N LYS A 111 -7.71 1.12 -19.11
CA LYS A 111 -8.29 2.37 -19.62
C LYS A 111 -9.78 2.22 -19.92
N GLU A 112 -10.18 1.12 -20.56
CA GLU A 112 -11.60 0.84 -20.83
C GLU A 112 -12.39 0.57 -19.54
N ASN A 113 -11.81 -0.18 -18.59
CA ASN A 113 -12.43 -0.43 -17.30
C ASN A 113 -12.67 0.88 -16.53
N ILE A 114 -11.71 1.81 -16.54
CA ILE A 114 -11.85 3.14 -15.93
C ILE A 114 -12.99 3.91 -16.58
N GLN A 115 -13.04 3.98 -17.91
CA GLN A 115 -14.12 4.66 -18.64
C GLN A 115 -15.49 4.07 -18.29
N LYS A 116 -15.61 2.74 -18.27
CA LYS A 116 -16.84 2.04 -17.86
C LYS A 116 -17.23 2.38 -16.43
N ILE A 117 -16.30 2.29 -15.48
CA ILE A 117 -16.55 2.60 -14.06
C ILE A 117 -17.06 4.03 -13.89
N VAL A 118 -16.43 5.01 -14.55
CA VAL A 118 -16.85 6.42 -14.48
C VAL A 118 -18.26 6.60 -15.06
N ASN A 119 -18.55 6.02 -16.23
CA ASN A 119 -19.85 6.10 -16.86
C ASN A 119 -20.95 5.40 -16.05
N LEU A 120 -20.69 4.20 -15.54
CA LEU A 120 -21.63 3.45 -14.69
C LEU A 120 -21.94 4.20 -13.40
N ARG A 121 -20.92 4.79 -12.76
CA ARG A 121 -21.09 5.65 -11.58
C ARG A 121 -21.97 6.86 -11.89
N LEU A 122 -21.74 7.53 -13.02
CA LEU A 122 -22.55 8.67 -13.44
C LEU A 122 -24.02 8.27 -13.69
N GLN A 123 -24.25 7.18 -14.42
CA GLN A 123 -25.59 6.66 -14.69
C GLN A 123 -26.33 6.30 -13.40
N ILE A 124 -25.66 5.63 -12.45
CA ILE A 124 -26.23 5.32 -11.13
C ILE A 124 -26.60 6.60 -10.38
N ALA A 125 -25.74 7.62 -10.42
CA ALA A 125 -26.01 8.89 -9.76
C ALA A 125 -27.25 9.60 -10.35
N HIS A 126 -27.32 9.70 -11.69
CA HIS A 126 -28.46 10.31 -12.39
C HIS A 126 -29.76 9.56 -12.09
N LEU A 127 -29.74 8.23 -12.14
CA LEU A 127 -30.90 7.39 -11.81
C LEU A 127 -31.42 7.66 -10.39
N LEU A 128 -30.52 7.96 -9.45
CA LEU A 128 -30.85 8.27 -8.07
C LEU A 128 -31.18 9.76 -7.82
N GLY A 129 -31.17 10.59 -8.87
CA GLY A 129 -31.51 12.02 -8.83
C GLY A 129 -30.35 12.95 -8.45
N TYR A 130 -29.10 12.52 -8.60
CA TYR A 130 -27.90 13.33 -8.36
C TYR A 130 -27.26 13.76 -9.67
N GLY A 131 -26.74 14.99 -9.76
CA GLY A 131 -26.08 15.49 -10.98
C GLY A 131 -24.76 14.80 -11.32
N ASN A 132 -24.08 14.23 -10.32
CA ASN A 132 -22.82 13.51 -10.46
C ASN A 132 -22.67 12.47 -9.33
N TYR A 133 -21.68 11.58 -9.45
CA TYR A 133 -21.44 10.53 -8.46
C TYR A 133 -20.86 11.02 -7.13
N ALA A 134 -20.13 12.14 -7.11
CA ALA A 134 -19.58 12.70 -5.87
C ALA A 134 -20.71 13.18 -4.95
N GLY A 135 -21.68 13.94 -5.48
CA GLY A 135 -22.88 14.35 -4.75
C GLY A 135 -23.68 13.17 -4.20
N TYR A 136 -23.80 12.08 -4.97
CA TYR A 136 -24.39 10.83 -4.48
C TYR A 136 -23.58 10.20 -3.33
N ALA A 137 -22.27 10.02 -3.52
CA ALA A 137 -21.38 9.35 -2.58
C ALA A 137 -21.19 10.13 -1.26
N LEU A 138 -21.26 11.46 -1.31
CA LEU A 138 -21.02 12.33 -0.15
C LEU A 138 -22.22 12.46 0.78
N LYS A 139 -23.45 12.12 0.31
CA LYS A 139 -24.66 12.20 1.12
C LYS A 139 -24.54 11.50 2.48
N ASN A 140 -23.90 10.34 2.49
CA ASN A 140 -23.73 9.52 3.70
C ASN A 140 -22.32 9.66 4.32
N ARG A 141 -21.53 10.66 3.91
CA ARG A 141 -20.19 10.93 4.44
C ARG A 141 -20.20 12.18 5.34
N MET A 142 -19.18 12.32 6.17
CA MET A 142 -19.04 13.49 7.05
C MET A 142 -18.85 14.79 6.28
N ALA A 143 -18.18 14.74 5.12
CA ALA A 143 -17.92 15.92 4.29
C ALA A 143 -19.19 16.53 3.65
N LYS A 144 -20.30 15.79 3.60
CA LYS A 144 -21.65 16.17 3.10
C LYS A 144 -21.76 16.57 1.63
N ASN A 145 -20.87 17.40 1.10
CA ASN A 145 -20.93 17.96 -0.25
C ASN A 145 -19.53 18.22 -0.83
N GLU A 146 -19.49 18.49 -2.13
CA GLU A 146 -18.25 18.68 -2.89
C GLU A 146 -17.51 19.96 -2.50
N GLU A 147 -18.24 21.03 -2.20
CA GLU A 147 -17.67 22.32 -1.80
C GLU A 147 -16.82 22.19 -0.53
N GLY A 148 -17.33 21.49 0.49
CA GLY A 148 -16.59 21.24 1.72
C GLY A 148 -15.32 20.41 1.49
N VAL A 149 -15.36 19.45 0.55
CA VAL A 149 -14.18 18.67 0.15
C VAL A 149 -13.14 19.56 -0.51
N TYR A 150 -13.51 20.32 -1.54
CA TYR A 150 -12.57 21.19 -2.26
C TYR A 150 -12.03 22.31 -1.36
N ASN A 151 -12.86 22.91 -0.50
CA ASN A 151 -12.41 23.92 0.45
C ASN A 151 -11.30 23.40 1.37
N LEU A 152 -11.43 22.17 1.88
CA LEU A 152 -10.38 21.55 2.68
C LEU A 152 -9.12 21.30 1.85
N LEU A 153 -9.25 20.70 0.65
CA LEU A 153 -8.11 20.42 -0.22
C LEU A 153 -7.36 21.69 -0.65
N ASP A 154 -8.07 22.78 -0.92
CA ASP A 154 -7.49 24.07 -1.27
C ASP A 154 -6.79 24.72 -0.08
N GLN A 155 -7.35 24.59 1.13
CA GLN A 155 -6.68 25.03 2.36
C GLN A 155 -5.37 24.29 2.57
N LEU A 156 -5.35 22.96 2.42
CA LEU A 156 -4.13 22.16 2.52
C LEU A 156 -3.11 22.53 1.42
N THR A 157 -3.57 22.70 0.18
CA THR A 157 -2.72 23.10 -0.94
C THR A 157 -2.05 24.47 -0.70
N ARG A 158 -2.79 25.43 -0.14
CA ARG A 158 -2.24 26.73 0.24
C ARG A 158 -1.26 26.62 1.41
N ALA A 159 -1.58 25.82 2.43
CA ALA A 159 -0.78 25.67 3.63
C ALA A 159 0.61 25.04 3.36
N TYR A 160 0.67 24.02 2.50
CA TYR A 160 1.92 23.29 2.25
C TYR A 160 2.61 23.64 0.92
N GLY A 161 1.92 24.36 0.02
CA GLY A 161 2.39 24.56 -1.34
C GLY A 161 3.69 25.38 -1.45
N GLU A 162 3.90 26.37 -0.58
CA GLU A 162 5.16 27.13 -0.57
C GLU A 162 6.34 26.26 -0.10
N THR A 163 6.16 25.54 1.01
CA THR A 163 7.15 24.59 1.53
C THR A 163 7.49 23.52 0.50
N ALA A 164 6.49 22.89 -0.13
CA ALA A 164 6.72 21.85 -1.14
C ALA A 164 7.55 22.37 -2.34
N ARG A 165 7.28 23.60 -2.81
CA ARG A 165 8.10 24.21 -3.89
C ARG A 165 9.52 24.51 -3.42
N GLN A 166 9.72 24.87 -2.16
CA GLN A 166 11.05 25.10 -1.61
C GLN A 166 11.82 23.78 -1.47
N GLU A 167 11.18 22.70 -1.02
CA GLU A 167 11.78 21.37 -0.93
C GLU A 167 12.25 20.86 -2.30
N VAL A 168 11.46 21.08 -3.37
CA VAL A 168 11.89 20.76 -4.73
C VAL A 168 13.19 21.49 -5.10
N LYS A 169 13.28 22.79 -4.84
CA LYS A 169 14.49 23.58 -5.10
C LYS A 169 15.68 23.10 -4.27
N ASP A 170 15.45 22.73 -3.02
CA ASP A 170 16.48 22.22 -2.14
C ASP A 170 17.06 20.90 -2.66
N VAL A 171 16.19 19.99 -3.14
CA VAL A 171 16.58 18.71 -3.75
C VAL A 171 17.32 18.95 -5.06
N GLU A 172 16.85 19.83 -5.94
CA GLU A 172 17.54 20.20 -7.18
C GLU A 172 18.94 20.78 -6.92
N ALA A 173 19.03 21.71 -5.97
CA ALA A 173 20.31 22.32 -5.59
C ALA A 173 21.26 21.30 -4.97
N PHE A 174 20.76 20.36 -4.16
CA PHE A 174 21.57 19.28 -3.60
C PHE A 174 22.07 18.33 -4.68
N ALA A 175 21.19 17.87 -5.57
CA ALA A 175 21.54 17.01 -6.69
C ALA A 175 22.62 17.64 -7.58
N ALA A 176 22.48 18.91 -7.92
CA ALA A 176 23.46 19.61 -8.74
C ALA A 176 24.85 19.71 -8.07
N ARG A 177 24.90 19.90 -6.74
CA ARG A 177 26.16 19.88 -5.97
C ARG A 177 26.78 18.49 -5.95
N MET A 178 25.98 17.46 -5.66
CA MET A 178 26.43 16.08 -5.59
C MET A 178 27.02 15.59 -6.92
N GLU A 179 26.45 16.04 -8.03
CA GLU A 179 26.79 15.56 -9.38
C GLU A 179 27.81 16.47 -10.09
N GLY A 180 28.16 17.60 -9.46
CA GLY A 180 29.12 18.58 -10.00
C GLY A 180 28.63 19.28 -11.27
N LYS A 181 27.34 19.20 -11.60
CA LYS A 181 26.73 19.78 -12.80
C LYS A 181 25.24 20.07 -12.57
N PRO A 182 24.64 21.01 -13.31
CA PRO A 182 23.18 21.18 -13.29
C PRO A 182 22.46 19.88 -13.67
N ILE A 183 21.42 19.53 -12.90
CA ILE A 183 20.52 18.41 -13.18
C ILE A 183 19.10 18.90 -13.12
N GLU A 184 18.32 18.54 -14.13
CA GLU A 184 16.87 18.63 -14.09
C GLU A 184 16.32 17.36 -13.42
N ILE A 185 15.71 17.52 -12.26
CA ILE A 185 15.14 16.40 -11.50
C ILE A 185 13.95 15.84 -12.27
N GLN A 186 14.01 14.54 -12.57
CA GLN A 186 12.89 13.79 -13.10
C GLN A 186 12.18 13.03 -11.97
N PRO A 187 10.94 12.53 -12.17
CA PRO A 187 10.23 11.81 -11.12
C PRO A 187 10.97 10.60 -10.55
N TRP A 188 11.77 9.91 -11.37
CA TRP A 188 12.62 8.77 -10.95
C TRP A 188 13.90 9.17 -10.19
N ASP A 189 14.16 10.47 -10.05
CA ASP A 189 15.29 11.02 -9.31
C ASP A 189 14.90 11.46 -7.89
N TRP A 190 13.62 11.78 -7.67
CA TRP A 190 13.13 12.37 -6.42
C TRP A 190 13.50 11.56 -5.18
N SER A 191 13.19 10.25 -5.16
CA SER A 191 13.42 9.41 -3.98
C SER A 191 14.90 9.26 -3.65
N TYR A 192 15.76 9.23 -4.69
CA TYR A 192 17.20 9.10 -4.52
C TYR A 192 17.81 10.36 -3.92
N TYR A 193 17.57 11.52 -4.53
CA TYR A 193 18.19 12.77 -4.05
C TYR A 193 17.54 13.30 -2.77
N SER A 194 16.24 13.10 -2.56
CA SER A 194 15.60 13.52 -1.31
C SER A 194 16.07 12.69 -0.12
N ASP A 195 16.35 11.39 -0.30
CA ASP A 195 16.96 10.57 0.75
C ASP A 195 18.41 10.99 1.03
N LYS A 196 19.21 11.24 0.00
CA LYS A 196 20.59 11.74 0.18
C LYS A 196 20.62 13.10 0.86
N LEU A 197 19.68 13.99 0.56
CA LEU A 197 19.54 15.27 1.23
C LEU A 197 19.10 15.10 2.70
N LYS A 198 18.19 14.16 2.99
CA LYS A 198 17.79 13.82 4.37
C LYS A 198 19.00 13.32 5.17
N ASP A 199 19.77 12.40 4.59
CA ASP A 199 20.99 11.85 5.20
C ASP A 199 22.02 12.96 5.46
N ASP A 200 22.30 13.83 4.48
CA ASP A 200 23.21 14.99 4.62
C ASP A 200 22.77 15.97 5.73
N ARG A 201 21.46 16.20 5.86
CA ARG A 201 20.91 17.16 6.84
C ARG A 201 20.84 16.63 8.26
N PHE A 202 20.53 15.35 8.42
CA PHE A 202 20.13 14.78 9.71
C PHE A 202 21.04 13.65 10.18
N ASP A 203 21.99 13.20 9.36
CA ASP A 203 22.82 12.01 9.61
C ASP A 203 21.94 10.79 9.96
N LEU A 204 20.87 10.63 9.18
CA LEU A 204 19.81 9.65 9.44
C LEU A 204 19.21 9.10 8.14
N ASN A 205 19.35 7.79 7.97
CA ASN A 205 18.69 7.02 6.92
C ASN A 205 18.05 5.74 7.46
N ASP A 206 17.22 5.08 6.65
CA ASP A 206 16.45 3.93 7.11
C ASP A 206 17.33 2.70 7.38
N GLU A 207 18.46 2.54 6.68
CA GLU A 207 19.34 1.40 6.93
C GLU A 207 19.99 1.46 8.33
N MET A 208 20.18 2.66 8.88
CA MET A 208 20.65 2.85 10.26
C MET A 208 19.59 2.43 11.29
N THR A 209 18.31 2.64 11.01
CA THR A 209 17.22 2.40 11.97
C THR A 209 16.60 1.01 11.84
N ARG A 210 16.62 0.40 10.65
CA ARG A 210 16.10 -0.95 10.38
C ARG A 210 16.46 -2.00 11.43
N PRO A 211 17.72 -2.10 11.94
CA PRO A 211 18.07 -3.11 12.95
C PRO A 211 17.27 -3.00 14.25
N TYR A 212 16.70 -1.84 14.55
CA TYR A 212 15.89 -1.59 15.75
C TYR A 212 14.40 -1.91 15.55
N PHE A 213 13.96 -2.11 14.31
CA PHE A 213 12.56 -2.34 13.96
C PHE A 213 12.33 -3.75 13.41
N GLU A 214 12.71 -4.76 14.19
CA GLU A 214 12.30 -6.14 13.93
C GLU A 214 10.78 -6.29 14.08
N LEU A 215 10.10 -6.85 13.07
CA LEU A 215 8.64 -7.02 13.02
C LEU A 215 8.06 -7.64 14.31
N GLU A 216 8.70 -8.67 14.86
CA GLU A 216 8.22 -9.31 16.09
C GLU A 216 8.30 -8.39 17.31
N ASN A 217 9.29 -7.50 17.38
CA ASN A 217 9.41 -6.51 18.45
C ASN A 217 8.44 -5.35 18.24
N VAL A 218 8.22 -4.92 17.00
CA VAL A 218 7.20 -3.91 16.66
C VAL A 218 5.81 -4.43 17.01
N LYS A 219 5.48 -5.68 16.66
CA LYS A 219 4.22 -6.34 17.04
C LYS A 219 4.02 -6.38 18.55
N LYS A 220 5.07 -6.74 19.31
CA LYS A 220 5.03 -6.67 20.79
C LYS A 220 4.80 -5.24 21.29
N GLY A 221 5.43 -4.24 20.68
CA GLY A 221 5.24 -2.83 21.03
C GLY A 221 3.81 -2.37 20.80
N VAL A 222 3.23 -2.67 19.63
CA VAL A 222 1.83 -2.32 19.30
C VAL A 222 0.84 -3.02 20.22
N PHE A 223 1.01 -4.33 20.46
CA PHE A 223 0.14 -5.09 21.36
C PHE A 223 0.30 -4.66 22.82
N GLY A 224 1.52 -4.36 23.26
CA GLY A 224 1.82 -3.83 24.57
C GLY A 224 1.16 -2.46 24.80
N LEU A 225 1.28 -1.54 23.84
CA LEU A 225 0.63 -0.25 23.92
C LEU A 225 -0.90 -0.37 23.99
N ALA A 226 -1.50 -1.27 23.20
CA ALA A 226 -2.93 -1.55 23.28
C ALA A 226 -3.33 -2.16 24.63
N THR A 227 -2.45 -2.98 25.24
CA THR A 227 -2.64 -3.51 26.59
C THR A 227 -2.63 -2.36 27.62
N ASP A 228 -1.66 -1.46 27.55
CA ASP A 228 -1.53 -0.34 28.50
C ASP A 228 -2.69 0.65 28.39
N LEU A 229 -3.15 0.93 27.17
CA LEU A 229 -4.21 1.91 26.91
C LEU A 229 -5.62 1.35 27.15
N TYR A 230 -5.86 0.06 26.84
CA TYR A 230 -7.20 -0.50 26.78
C TYR A 230 -7.40 -1.74 27.66
N GLY A 231 -6.35 -2.24 28.31
CA GLY A 231 -6.41 -3.44 29.17
C GLY A 231 -6.63 -4.75 28.43
N ILE A 232 -6.55 -4.76 27.10
CA ILE A 232 -6.75 -5.97 26.28
C ILE A 232 -5.44 -6.76 26.14
N THR A 233 -5.51 -8.08 26.05
CA THR A 233 -4.34 -8.96 25.85
C THR A 233 -4.48 -9.82 24.61
N PHE A 234 -3.35 -10.26 24.04
CA PHE A 234 -3.30 -10.98 22.78
C PHE A 234 -2.63 -12.35 22.98
N VAL A 235 -3.40 -13.42 22.80
CA VAL A 235 -2.94 -14.80 23.00
C VAL A 235 -2.87 -15.49 21.64
N LYS A 236 -1.66 -15.82 21.17
CA LYS A 236 -1.48 -16.54 19.90
C LYS A 236 -2.21 -17.88 19.95
N ASN A 237 -3.10 -18.12 19.00
CA ASN A 237 -3.90 -19.34 18.91
C ASN A 237 -3.61 -20.08 17.59
N PRO A 238 -2.69 -21.06 17.60
CA PRO A 238 -2.34 -21.82 16.40
C PRO A 238 -3.41 -22.84 15.98
N SER A 239 -4.43 -23.08 16.81
CA SER A 239 -5.53 -24.00 16.46
C SER A 239 -6.58 -23.35 15.55
N THR A 240 -6.60 -22.01 15.51
CA THR A 240 -7.50 -21.25 14.65
C THR A 240 -7.11 -21.44 13.18
N PRO A 241 -8.01 -21.91 12.30
CA PRO A 241 -7.71 -22.06 10.88
C PRO A 241 -7.35 -20.72 10.23
N VAL A 242 -6.28 -20.73 9.45
CA VAL A 242 -5.80 -19.57 8.70
C VAL A 242 -5.85 -19.83 7.20
N TYR A 243 -5.99 -18.76 6.42
CA TYR A 243 -6.11 -18.85 4.95
C TYR A 243 -4.75 -18.91 4.24
N HIS A 244 -3.64 -18.71 4.96
CA HIS A 244 -2.29 -18.79 4.44
C HIS A 244 -1.30 -19.15 5.57
N PRO A 245 -0.22 -19.92 5.31
CA PRO A 245 0.71 -20.37 6.36
C PRO A 245 1.44 -19.25 7.11
N GLU A 246 1.59 -18.07 6.49
CA GLU A 246 2.21 -16.89 7.10
C GLU A 246 1.25 -16.02 7.91
N VAL A 247 -0.03 -16.40 7.99
CA VAL A 247 -1.02 -15.70 8.80
C VAL A 247 -0.97 -16.24 10.21
N GLU A 248 -0.89 -15.34 11.18
CA GLU A 248 -1.03 -15.69 12.59
C GLU A 248 -2.43 -15.30 13.08
N ALA A 249 -2.97 -16.09 14.00
CA ALA A 249 -4.23 -15.81 14.66
C ALA A 249 -4.00 -15.61 16.17
N PHE A 250 -4.69 -14.63 16.74
CA PHE A 250 -4.65 -14.29 18.15
C PHE A 250 -6.07 -14.22 18.70
N ASP A 251 -6.30 -14.83 19.86
CA ASP A 251 -7.45 -14.53 20.70
C ASP A 251 -7.15 -13.25 21.47
N VAL A 252 -8.04 -12.26 21.34
CA VAL A 252 -7.98 -11.01 22.09
C VAL A 252 -8.85 -11.17 23.32
N MET A 253 -8.30 -10.94 24.50
CA MET A 253 -9.03 -10.97 25.77
C MET A 253 -9.17 -9.57 26.35
N ASP A 254 -10.24 -9.31 27.09
CA ASP A 254 -10.40 -8.06 27.84
C ASP A 254 -9.63 -8.07 29.16
N ALA A 255 -9.77 -7.00 29.96
CA ALA A 255 -9.08 -6.85 31.24
C ALA A 255 -9.48 -7.88 32.31
N ASN A 256 -10.65 -8.52 32.16
CA ASN A 256 -11.11 -9.59 33.06
C ASN A 256 -10.66 -10.98 32.58
N GLY A 257 -10.06 -11.07 31.39
CA GLY A 257 -9.69 -12.33 30.73
C GLY A 257 -10.81 -12.92 29.88
N ASP A 258 -11.90 -12.18 29.64
CA ASP A 258 -13.01 -12.63 28.81
C ASP A 258 -12.69 -12.46 27.32
N PHE A 259 -13.16 -13.40 26.50
CA PHE A 259 -12.90 -13.38 25.06
C PHE A 259 -13.56 -12.18 24.37
N LEU A 260 -12.73 -11.38 23.69
CA LEU A 260 -13.13 -10.13 23.05
C LEU A 260 -13.20 -10.26 21.52
N ALA A 261 -12.24 -10.90 20.86
CA ALA A 261 -12.18 -10.99 19.39
C ALA A 261 -11.17 -12.04 18.91
N VAL A 262 -11.22 -12.36 17.61
CA VAL A 262 -10.08 -12.98 16.91
C VAL A 262 -9.39 -11.90 16.07
N LEU A 263 -8.06 -11.80 16.18
CA LEU A 263 -7.21 -10.97 15.31
C LEU A 263 -6.34 -11.86 14.43
N PHE A 264 -6.39 -11.66 13.12
CA PHE A 264 -5.48 -12.24 12.15
C PHE A 264 -4.45 -11.20 11.71
N THR A 265 -3.18 -11.60 11.59
CA THR A 265 -2.11 -10.73 11.12
C THR A 265 -1.39 -11.32 9.92
N ASP A 266 -1.29 -10.54 8.83
CA ASP A 266 -0.76 -10.99 7.55
C ASP A 266 0.20 -9.94 6.94
N PHE A 267 1.48 -10.03 7.30
CA PHE A 267 2.40 -8.90 7.13
C PHE A 267 3.15 -8.85 5.80
N HIS A 268 3.40 -9.97 5.12
CA HIS A 268 4.36 -10.01 4.01
C HIS A 268 3.72 -9.97 2.62
N PRO A 269 4.42 -9.38 1.62
CA PRO A 269 4.01 -9.45 0.23
C PRO A 269 4.21 -10.86 -0.32
N ARG A 270 3.31 -11.25 -1.23
CA ARG A 270 3.37 -12.51 -1.97
C ARG A 270 2.51 -12.44 -3.23
N GLU A 271 2.76 -13.37 -4.14
CA GLU A 271 1.93 -13.53 -5.33
C GLU A 271 0.46 -13.77 -4.95
N GLY A 272 -0.47 -13.12 -5.66
CA GLY A 272 -1.90 -13.19 -5.38
C GLY A 272 -2.39 -12.26 -4.25
N LYS A 273 -1.51 -11.61 -3.48
CA LYS A 273 -1.89 -10.62 -2.46
C LYS A 273 -1.86 -9.21 -3.05
N ARG A 274 -2.92 -8.42 -2.82
CA ARG A 274 -2.98 -7.02 -3.24
C ARG A 274 -1.92 -6.19 -2.49
N SER A 275 -1.33 -5.21 -3.16
CA SER A 275 -0.43 -4.23 -2.51
C SER A 275 -1.15 -3.28 -1.55
N GLY A 276 -0.38 -2.65 -0.67
CA GLY A 276 -0.84 -1.68 0.33
C GLY A 276 -1.03 -2.32 1.71
N ALA A 277 -1.69 -1.59 2.60
CA ALA A 277 -2.12 -2.08 3.90
C ALA A 277 -3.62 -1.83 4.08
N TRP A 278 -4.30 -2.74 4.77
CA TRP A 278 -5.71 -2.60 5.09
C TRP A 278 -6.12 -3.45 6.29
N MET A 279 -7.22 -3.03 6.90
CA MET A 279 -7.98 -3.82 7.87
C MET A 279 -9.25 -4.34 7.19
N SER A 280 -9.68 -5.54 7.56
CA SER A 280 -11.00 -6.08 7.16
C SER A 280 -11.62 -6.92 8.26
N SER A 281 -12.94 -7.11 8.19
CA SER A 281 -13.68 -7.98 9.10
C SER A 281 -14.14 -9.23 8.34
N PHE A 282 -13.76 -10.43 8.81
CA PHE A 282 -14.41 -11.66 8.36
C PHE A 282 -15.82 -11.79 8.94
N LYS A 283 -15.98 -11.33 10.19
CA LYS A 283 -17.25 -11.26 10.89
C LYS A 283 -17.25 -10.01 11.75
N SER A 284 -18.13 -9.07 11.46
CA SER A 284 -18.34 -7.90 12.32
C SER A 284 -19.00 -8.28 13.64
N GLN A 285 -18.83 -7.45 14.66
CA GLN A 285 -19.57 -7.60 15.91
C GLN A 285 -21.07 -7.34 15.66
N PHE A 286 -21.93 -8.15 16.27
CA PHE A 286 -23.36 -7.88 16.33
C PHE A 286 -24.00 -8.62 17.50
N VAL A 287 -25.12 -8.10 17.99
CA VAL A 287 -25.97 -8.78 18.98
C VAL A 287 -27.19 -9.35 18.28
N LYS A 288 -27.45 -10.65 18.47
CA LYS A 288 -28.66 -11.32 17.97
C LYS A 288 -29.29 -12.12 19.08
N ASN A 289 -30.58 -11.88 19.35
CA ASN A 289 -31.33 -12.55 20.41
C ASN A 289 -30.64 -12.47 21.80
N GLY A 290 -30.02 -11.32 22.11
CA GLY A 290 -29.28 -11.12 23.37
C GLY A 290 -27.89 -11.77 23.42
N VAL A 291 -27.48 -12.48 22.37
CA VAL A 291 -26.14 -13.10 22.27
C VAL A 291 -25.22 -12.18 21.49
N ASP A 292 -24.09 -11.83 22.09
CA ASP A 292 -23.03 -11.05 21.45
C ASP A 292 -22.12 -11.95 20.60
N SER A 293 -22.11 -11.70 19.29
CA SER A 293 -21.22 -12.35 18.34
C SER A 293 -19.94 -11.53 18.20
N ARG A 294 -18.86 -12.02 18.82
CA ARG A 294 -17.56 -11.33 18.87
C ARG A 294 -16.89 -11.24 17.49
N PRO A 295 -16.20 -10.12 17.16
CA PRO A 295 -15.68 -9.87 15.83
C PRO A 295 -14.43 -10.70 15.49
N HIS A 296 -14.25 -10.97 14.19
CA HIS A 296 -13.06 -11.60 13.64
C HIS A 296 -12.44 -10.61 12.64
N ILE A 297 -11.28 -10.07 12.98
CA ILE A 297 -10.63 -8.96 12.28
C ILE A 297 -9.32 -9.44 11.67
N THR A 298 -8.98 -8.97 10.47
CA THR A 298 -7.67 -9.14 9.86
C THR A 298 -7.00 -7.80 9.63
N ILE A 299 -5.70 -7.73 9.92
CA ILE A 299 -4.81 -6.66 9.48
C ILE A 299 -3.83 -7.25 8.47
N VAL A 300 -3.72 -6.57 7.33
CA VAL A 300 -2.96 -7.05 6.18
C VAL A 300 -2.02 -5.95 5.72
N MET A 301 -0.73 -6.28 5.62
CA MET A 301 0.32 -5.37 5.17
C MET A 301 1.17 -6.02 4.07
N ASN A 302 2.14 -5.30 3.54
CA ASN A 302 3.09 -5.78 2.53
C ASN A 302 4.53 -5.39 2.92
N PHE A 303 4.91 -5.70 4.16
CA PHE A 303 6.20 -5.39 4.76
C PHE A 303 7.35 -6.21 4.20
N THR A 304 8.54 -5.62 4.25
CA THR A 304 9.83 -6.22 3.95
C THR A 304 9.92 -7.63 4.54
N ARG A 305 10.23 -8.60 3.69
CA ARG A 305 10.35 -10.01 4.06
C ARG A 305 11.64 -10.26 4.84
N PRO A 306 11.70 -11.26 5.73
CA PRO A 306 12.98 -11.75 6.24
C PRO A 306 13.87 -12.25 5.09
N THR A 307 15.17 -12.20 5.29
CA THR A 307 16.17 -12.80 4.38
C THR A 307 16.69 -14.12 4.96
N GLU A 308 17.58 -14.81 4.26
CA GLU A 308 18.22 -16.02 4.81
C GLU A 308 19.03 -15.73 6.09
N THR A 309 19.49 -14.49 6.26
CA THR A 309 20.41 -14.07 7.33
C THR A 309 19.77 -13.15 8.37
N LYS A 310 18.63 -12.50 8.06
CA LYS A 310 18.01 -11.48 8.91
C LYS A 310 16.51 -11.69 9.08
N PRO A 311 15.94 -11.35 10.25
CA PRO A 311 14.49 -11.31 10.42
C PRO A 311 13.87 -10.19 9.58
N ALA A 312 12.55 -10.06 9.60
CA ALA A 312 11.86 -8.95 8.94
C ALA A 312 12.20 -7.63 9.65
N LEU A 313 13.10 -6.84 9.06
CA LEU A 313 13.54 -5.54 9.56
C LEU A 313 12.82 -4.43 8.78
N LEU A 314 11.99 -3.68 9.50
CA LEU A 314 11.07 -2.70 8.94
C LEU A 314 11.73 -1.32 8.75
N THR A 315 11.30 -0.57 7.75
CA THR A 315 11.50 0.88 7.74
C THR A 315 10.61 1.56 8.77
N PHE A 316 10.86 2.84 9.07
CA PHE A 316 9.98 3.61 9.94
C PHE A 316 8.55 3.71 9.38
N ASP A 317 8.39 3.95 8.07
CA ASP A 317 7.09 3.97 7.41
C ASP A 317 6.33 2.64 7.54
N GLU A 318 7.04 1.50 7.53
CA GLU A 318 6.46 0.18 7.78
C GLU A 318 6.06 -0.02 9.24
N VAL A 319 6.68 0.68 10.20
CA VAL A 319 6.25 0.70 11.61
C VAL A 319 5.00 1.55 11.80
N GLU A 320 4.90 2.69 11.11
CA GLU A 320 3.73 3.57 11.16
C GLU A 320 2.48 2.94 10.53
N THR A 321 2.67 2.07 9.53
CA THR A 321 1.61 1.39 8.76
C THR A 321 0.94 0.27 9.55
#